data_AF-A0AA35D8T9-F1
#
_entry.id   AF-A0AA35D8T9-F1
#
_cell.length_a   1.000
_cell.length_b   1.000
_cell.length_c   1.000
_cell.angle_alpha   90.00
_cell.angle_beta   90.00
_cell.angle_gamma   90.00
#
_symmetry.space_group_name_H-M   'P 1'
#
loop_
_entity.id
_entity.type
_entity.pdbx_description
1 polymer ?
#
loop_
_entity_poly.entity_id
_entity_poly.type
_entity_poly.pdbx_seq_one_letter_code
_entity_poly.pdbx_strand_id
1 'polypeptide(L)'
;MLQLPDGSRWRNQRMREDRYALRRMPVACPNLDELKLPSWIKQLLLGSKLKTHGGLVVIFGQTGAGKTTTLSATIAGRLALHGGYCLTLEDPPEHPLEGRHGKSGYCEQLDVDELGGYEKAIHTALRCFPAKDSSMLGYGEVRENLTAAELVRVAVDGHLVLATMHAKSIPEGLQRLAAMAKAAGEENANALLATAIQLAVHQKFDPGGRLEVNALPRDNKATAHIKAGEFAALSEEVQKQLLKNLS
;
A
#
# COMPACT_ATOMS: atom_id res chain seq x y z
N MET A 1 13.46 -11.87 -12.98
CA MET A 1 13.17 -12.92 -11.99
C MET A 1 13.76 -14.24 -12.47
N LEU A 2 14.24 -15.11 -11.58
CA LEU A 2 14.74 -16.46 -11.91
C LEU A 2 13.80 -17.51 -11.34
N GLN A 3 13.37 -18.47 -12.16
CA GLN A 3 12.63 -19.65 -11.72
C GLN A 3 13.50 -20.89 -11.92
N LEU A 4 13.68 -21.68 -10.87
CA LEU A 4 14.44 -22.92 -10.92
C LEU A 4 13.52 -24.12 -11.24
N PRO A 5 14.08 -25.27 -11.69
CA PRO A 5 13.28 -26.46 -12.02
C PRO A 5 12.44 -27.02 -10.86
N ASP A 6 12.84 -26.76 -9.62
CA ASP A 6 12.08 -27.12 -8.41
C ASP A 6 10.87 -26.20 -8.15
N GLY A 7 10.59 -25.26 -9.07
CA GLY A 7 9.52 -24.28 -8.98
C GLY A 7 9.86 -23.07 -8.11
N SER A 8 11.02 -23.04 -7.46
CA SER A 8 11.40 -21.92 -6.61
C SER A 8 11.67 -20.65 -7.42
N ARG A 9 11.09 -19.54 -6.95
CA ARG A 9 11.26 -18.21 -7.53
C ARG A 9 12.30 -17.43 -6.75
N TRP A 10 13.18 -16.74 -7.47
CA TRP A 10 14.26 -15.93 -6.91
C TRP A 10 14.31 -14.56 -7.58
N ARG A 11 14.36 -13.51 -6.78
CA ARG A 11 14.79 -12.19 -7.28
C ARG A 11 16.29 -12.25 -7.49
N ASN A 12 16.73 -11.99 -8.71
CA ASN A 12 18.12 -11.91 -9.08
C ASN A 12 18.49 -10.46 -9.40
N GLN A 13 19.59 -9.97 -8.82
CA GLN A 13 20.15 -8.68 -9.15
C GLN A 13 21.64 -8.85 -9.47
N ARG A 14 22.05 -8.48 -10.68
CA ARG A 14 23.47 -8.46 -11.05
C ARG A 14 24.13 -7.28 -10.35
N MET A 15 25.12 -7.54 -9.51
CA MET A 15 25.87 -6.52 -8.78
C MET A 15 27.12 -6.08 -9.53
N ARG A 16 27.79 -7.04 -10.19
CA ARG A 16 29.00 -6.87 -11.03
C ARG A 16 28.98 -7.95 -12.11
N GLU A 17 29.97 -7.92 -13.00
CA GLU A 17 30.06 -8.87 -14.12
C GLU A 17 29.83 -10.33 -13.68
N ASP A 18 30.50 -10.77 -12.60
CA ASP A 18 30.44 -12.15 -12.09
C ASP A 18 29.79 -12.29 -10.70
N ARG A 19 28.98 -11.32 -10.26
CA ARG A 19 28.33 -11.39 -8.93
C ARG A 19 26.86 -11.06 -8.99
N TYR A 20 26.05 -11.92 -8.38
CA TYR A 20 24.61 -11.79 -8.29
C TYR A 20 24.16 -11.85 -6.83
N ALA A 21 23.23 -10.97 -6.45
CA ALA A 21 22.45 -11.11 -5.24
C ALA A 21 21.18 -11.90 -5.56
N LEU A 22 20.92 -12.96 -4.81
CA LEU A 22 19.72 -13.79 -4.93
C LEU A 22 18.89 -13.70 -3.66
N ARG A 23 17.60 -13.37 -3.80
CA ARG A 23 16.63 -13.40 -2.70
C ARG A 23 15.50 -14.37 -3.06
N ARG A 24 15.32 -15.42 -2.26
CA ARG A 24 14.24 -16.38 -2.45
C ARG A 24 12.89 -15.69 -2.24
N MET A 25 11.97 -15.87 -3.18
CA MET A 25 10.62 -15.32 -3.11
C MET A 25 9.70 -16.26 -2.31
N PRO A 26 8.72 -15.71 -1.58
CA PRO A 26 7.69 -16.50 -0.91
C PRO A 26 6.96 -17.43 -1.87
N VAL A 27 6.60 -18.62 -1.38
CA VAL A 27 5.82 -19.62 -2.14
C VAL A 27 4.32 -19.30 -2.10
N ALA A 28 3.87 -18.64 -1.04
CA ALA A 28 2.49 -18.22 -0.86
C ALA A 28 2.45 -16.84 -0.18
N CYS A 29 1.41 -16.06 -0.48
CA CYS A 29 1.09 -14.89 0.31
C CYS A 29 0.55 -15.35 1.68
N PRO A 30 1.09 -14.86 2.81
CA PRO A 30 0.55 -15.19 4.13
C PRO A 30 -0.86 -14.60 4.30
N ASN A 31 -1.69 -15.24 5.12
CA ASN A 31 -2.93 -14.63 5.55
C ASN A 31 -2.67 -13.47 6.50
N LEU A 32 -3.55 -12.48 6.50
CA LEU A 32 -3.40 -11.30 7.36
C LEU A 32 -3.35 -11.67 8.85
N ASP A 33 -4.01 -12.77 9.24
CA ASP A 33 -3.99 -13.31 10.61
C ASP A 33 -2.62 -13.85 11.04
N GLU A 34 -1.77 -14.25 10.09
CA GLU A 34 -0.42 -14.76 10.37
C GLU A 34 0.59 -13.63 10.67
N LEU A 35 0.27 -12.38 10.32
CA LEU A 35 1.20 -11.25 10.38
C LEU A 35 1.43 -10.66 11.78
N LYS A 36 0.92 -11.29 12.84
CA LYS A 36 0.99 -10.79 14.23
C LYS A 36 0.50 -9.33 14.38
N LEU A 37 -0.35 -8.88 13.47
CA LEU A 37 -0.98 -7.56 13.52
C LEU A 37 -2.01 -7.53 14.65
N PRO A 38 -2.10 -6.43 15.41
CA PRO A 38 -3.22 -6.21 16.33
C PRO A 38 -4.57 -6.37 15.62
N SER A 39 -5.55 -6.96 16.31
CA SER A 39 -6.88 -7.23 15.75
C SER A 39 -7.56 -5.97 15.19
N TRP A 40 -7.42 -4.84 15.88
CA TRP A 40 -7.99 -3.56 15.45
C TRP A 40 -7.38 -3.05 14.13
N ILE A 41 -6.09 -3.29 13.88
CA ILE A 41 -5.45 -2.96 12.59
C ILE A 41 -6.03 -3.84 11.48
N LYS A 42 -6.17 -5.15 11.73
CA LYS A 42 -6.77 -6.09 10.76
C LYS A 42 -8.21 -5.69 10.40
N GLN A 43 -9.00 -5.28 11.40
CA GLN A 43 -10.36 -4.78 11.20
C GLN A 43 -10.40 -3.51 10.34
N LEU A 44 -9.45 -2.59 10.52
CA LEU A 44 -9.34 -1.40 9.66
C LEU A 44 -8.99 -1.77 8.22
N LEU A 45 -8.02 -2.67 8.01
CA LEU A 45 -7.57 -3.10 6.68
C LEU A 45 -8.65 -3.90 5.91
N LEU A 46 -9.39 -4.76 6.61
CA LEU A 46 -10.43 -5.60 6.01
C LEU A 46 -11.83 -4.96 6.05
N GLY A 47 -11.97 -3.81 6.69
CA GLY A 47 -13.26 -3.17 6.95
C GLY A 47 -14.07 -2.89 5.68
N SER A 48 -15.40 -2.99 5.81
CA SER A 48 -16.36 -2.70 4.73
C SER A 48 -16.37 -1.23 4.31
N LYS A 49 -15.98 -0.30 5.20
CA LYS A 49 -15.86 1.13 4.88
C LYS A 49 -14.97 1.38 3.67
N LEU A 50 -13.85 0.68 3.57
CA LEU A 50 -12.94 0.78 2.41
C LEU A 50 -13.56 0.22 1.12
N LYS A 51 -14.50 -0.74 1.24
CA LYS A 51 -15.24 -1.26 0.08
C LYS A 51 -16.25 -0.22 -0.43
N THR A 52 -16.96 0.45 0.47
CA THR A 52 -18.02 1.40 0.12
C THR A 52 -17.47 2.74 -0.35
N HIS A 53 -16.39 3.23 0.24
CA HIS A 53 -15.90 4.59 0.00
C HIS A 53 -14.70 4.68 -0.94
N GLY A 54 -14.05 3.55 -1.25
CA GLY A 54 -12.76 3.57 -1.93
C GLY A 54 -11.73 4.36 -1.13
N GLY A 55 -10.89 5.12 -1.81
CA GLY A 55 -9.90 6.01 -1.22
C GLY A 55 -8.53 5.37 -1.03
N LEU A 56 -7.67 6.04 -0.28
CA LEU A 56 -6.25 5.71 -0.18
C LEU A 56 -5.92 5.05 1.16
N VAL A 57 -5.28 3.89 1.08
CA VAL A 57 -4.61 3.21 2.20
C VAL A 57 -3.12 3.23 1.94
N VAL A 58 -2.32 3.76 2.87
CA VAL A 58 -0.85 3.78 2.74
C VAL A 58 -0.20 3.08 3.91
N ILE A 59 0.71 2.16 3.62
CA ILE A 59 1.53 1.48 4.61
C ILE A 59 2.94 2.08 4.55
N PHE A 60 3.31 2.77 5.62
CA PHE A 60 4.61 3.40 5.84
C PHE A 60 5.55 2.51 6.65
N GLY A 61 6.85 2.76 6.50
CA GLY A 61 7.91 2.08 7.24
C GLY A 61 9.20 1.98 6.45
N GLN A 62 10.29 1.62 7.12
CA GLN A 62 11.59 1.46 6.49
C GLN A 62 11.69 0.20 5.63
N THR A 63 12.78 0.03 4.89
CA THR A 63 13.10 -1.22 4.21
C THR A 63 13.15 -2.36 5.23
N GLY A 64 12.55 -3.50 4.89
CA GLY A 64 12.47 -4.65 5.80
C GLY A 64 11.38 -4.56 6.88
N ALA A 65 10.58 -3.48 6.93
CA ALA A 65 9.49 -3.34 7.90
C ALA A 65 8.24 -4.21 7.62
N GLY A 66 8.26 -5.06 6.58
CA GLY A 66 7.13 -5.95 6.25
C GLY A 66 5.96 -5.29 5.53
N LYS A 67 6.16 -4.07 4.96
CA LYS A 67 5.11 -3.30 4.27
C LYS A 67 4.46 -4.10 3.13
N THR A 68 5.27 -4.60 2.20
CA THR A 68 4.79 -5.36 1.02
C THR A 68 4.05 -6.62 1.45
N THR A 69 4.53 -7.33 2.47
CA THR A 69 3.83 -8.48 3.05
C THR A 69 2.45 -8.09 3.60
N THR A 70 2.36 -6.98 4.33
CA THR A 70 1.06 -6.49 4.83
C THR A 70 0.15 -6.03 3.71
N LEU A 71 0.68 -5.36 2.69
CA LEU A 71 -0.05 -4.95 1.50
C LEU A 71 -0.65 -6.17 0.80
N SER A 72 0.18 -7.16 0.45
CA SER A 72 -0.25 -8.37 -0.26
C SER A 72 -1.26 -9.19 0.54
N ALA A 73 -1.03 -9.38 1.84
CA ALA A 73 -1.98 -10.09 2.72
C ALA A 73 -3.31 -9.34 2.85
N THR A 74 -3.27 -8.00 2.84
CA THR A 74 -4.49 -7.18 2.84
C THR A 74 -5.25 -7.34 1.53
N ILE A 75 -4.57 -7.27 0.38
CA ILE A 75 -5.20 -7.45 -0.94
C ILE A 75 -5.85 -8.84 -1.04
N ALA A 76 -5.10 -9.90 -0.74
CA ALA A 76 -5.61 -11.28 -0.75
C ALA A 76 -6.81 -11.45 0.20
N GLY A 77 -6.68 -10.97 1.44
CA GLY A 77 -7.76 -11.05 2.44
C GLY A 77 -9.01 -10.28 2.01
N ARG A 78 -8.85 -9.09 1.41
CA ARG A 78 -9.97 -8.29 0.91
C ARG A 78 -10.64 -8.94 -0.29
N LEU A 79 -9.89 -9.46 -1.26
CA LEU A 79 -10.47 -10.17 -2.41
C LEU A 79 -11.21 -11.44 -1.96
N ALA A 80 -10.65 -12.19 -1.02
CA ALA A 80 -11.30 -13.37 -0.47
C ALA A 80 -12.61 -13.06 0.27
N LEU A 81 -12.62 -11.96 1.05
CA LEU A 81 -13.76 -11.55 1.88
C LEU A 81 -14.84 -10.82 1.09
N HIS A 82 -14.45 -9.89 0.22
CA HIS A 82 -15.34 -8.93 -0.44
C HIS A 82 -15.57 -9.21 -1.92
N GLY A 83 -14.78 -10.11 -2.51
CA GLY A 83 -14.71 -10.32 -3.96
C GLY A 83 -14.05 -9.15 -4.68
N GLY A 84 -14.26 -9.09 -6.00
CA GLY A 84 -13.86 -7.96 -6.83
C GLY A 84 -12.62 -8.24 -7.66
N TYR A 85 -11.98 -7.17 -8.11
CA TYR A 85 -10.83 -7.23 -8.99
C TYR A 85 -9.70 -6.38 -8.41
N CYS A 86 -8.48 -6.89 -8.40
CA CYS A 86 -7.30 -6.11 -8.05
C CYS A 86 -6.30 -6.11 -9.19
N LEU A 87 -5.74 -4.94 -9.48
CA LEU A 87 -4.56 -4.81 -10.31
C LEU A 87 -3.40 -4.38 -9.42
N THR A 88 -2.27 -5.10 -9.44
CA THR A 88 -1.06 -4.68 -8.72
C THR A 88 0.04 -4.21 -9.67
N LEU A 89 0.80 -3.20 -9.24
CA LEU A 89 1.98 -2.69 -9.93
C LEU A 89 3.17 -2.84 -8.97
N GLU A 90 4.09 -3.75 -9.27
CA GLU A 90 5.23 -4.10 -8.40
C GLU A 90 6.54 -4.25 -9.21
N ASP A 91 7.70 -4.00 -8.57
CA ASP A 91 9.04 -4.15 -9.16
C ASP A 91 9.96 -5.02 -8.26
N PRO A 92 10.10 -6.32 -8.57
CA PRO A 92 9.10 -7.15 -9.24
C PRO A 92 8.02 -7.62 -8.24
N PRO A 93 6.94 -8.27 -8.68
CA PRO A 93 5.95 -8.88 -7.79
C PRO A 93 6.58 -9.82 -6.74
N GLU A 94 6.44 -9.49 -5.45
CA GLU A 94 7.11 -10.22 -4.36
C GLU A 94 6.31 -11.44 -3.89
N HIS A 95 5.01 -11.25 -3.60
CA HIS A 95 4.11 -12.31 -3.17
C HIS A 95 3.27 -12.81 -4.36
N PRO A 96 2.99 -14.12 -4.46
CA PRO A 96 2.13 -14.64 -5.51
C PRO A 96 0.68 -14.29 -5.21
N LEU A 97 0.16 -13.28 -5.90
CA LEU A 97 -1.24 -12.86 -5.86
C LEU A 97 -1.97 -13.17 -7.16
N GLU A 98 -1.29 -13.42 -8.28
CA GLU A 98 -1.92 -13.69 -9.58
C GLU A 98 -3.03 -14.75 -9.49
N GLY A 99 -4.21 -14.43 -10.05
CA GLY A 99 -5.34 -15.33 -10.16
C GLY A 99 -6.41 -15.15 -9.07
N ARG A 100 -7.08 -16.26 -8.75
CA ARG A 100 -8.33 -16.27 -7.98
C ARG A 100 -8.10 -16.22 -6.48
N HIS A 101 -8.82 -15.35 -5.79
CA HIS A 101 -8.89 -15.25 -4.33
C HIS A 101 -10.32 -15.43 -3.85
N GLY A 102 -10.56 -16.43 -3.00
CA GLY A 102 -11.90 -16.76 -2.52
C GLY A 102 -12.89 -17.10 -3.64
N LYS A 103 -14.17 -16.74 -3.46
CA LYS A 103 -15.27 -17.12 -4.37
C LYS A 103 -15.45 -16.21 -5.59
N SER A 104 -15.08 -14.94 -5.48
CA SER A 104 -15.38 -13.91 -6.51
C SER A 104 -14.30 -12.83 -6.59
N GLY A 105 -13.14 -13.06 -5.99
CA GLY A 105 -11.98 -12.18 -6.07
C GLY A 105 -11.00 -12.66 -7.15
N TYR A 106 -10.42 -11.72 -7.89
CA TYR A 106 -9.34 -11.96 -8.83
C TYR A 106 -8.28 -10.88 -8.68
N CYS A 107 -7.01 -11.24 -8.77
CA CYS A 107 -5.89 -10.31 -8.79
C CYS A 107 -5.06 -10.55 -10.05
N GLU A 108 -4.74 -9.47 -10.76
CA GLU A 108 -3.76 -9.46 -11.84
C GLU A 108 -2.53 -8.68 -11.38
N GLN A 109 -1.34 -9.26 -11.51
CA GLN A 109 -0.07 -8.65 -11.11
C GLN A 109 0.71 -8.20 -12.35
N LEU A 110 1.03 -6.91 -12.40
CA LEU A 110 1.83 -6.32 -13.44
C LEU A 110 3.23 -5.99 -12.91
N ASP A 111 4.25 -6.47 -13.63
CA ASP A 111 5.63 -6.11 -13.37
C ASP A 111 5.94 -4.74 -13.99
N VAL A 112 6.36 -3.81 -13.14
CA VAL A 112 6.62 -2.42 -13.54
C VAL A 112 7.80 -2.32 -14.51
N ASP A 113 8.83 -3.16 -14.35
CA ASP A 113 9.99 -3.14 -15.25
C ASP A 113 9.59 -3.59 -16.66
N GLU A 114 8.69 -4.57 -16.77
CA GLU A 114 8.15 -5.04 -18.06
C GLU A 114 7.31 -3.98 -18.77
N LEU A 115 6.65 -3.10 -18.01
CA LEU A 115 5.87 -1.97 -18.53
C LEU A 115 6.72 -0.72 -18.83
N GLY A 116 8.04 -0.78 -18.60
CA GLY A 116 8.96 0.32 -18.89
C GLY A 116 8.97 1.41 -17.82
N GLY A 117 8.73 1.05 -16.56
CA GLY A 117 8.86 1.92 -15.40
C GLY A 117 7.52 2.39 -14.81
N TYR A 118 7.58 2.93 -13.58
CA TYR A 118 6.41 3.25 -12.76
C TYR A 118 5.44 4.23 -13.44
N GLU A 119 5.95 5.29 -14.07
CA GLU A 119 5.15 6.26 -14.82
C GLU A 119 4.32 5.62 -15.94
N LYS A 120 4.91 4.74 -16.76
CA LYS A 120 4.16 4.05 -17.81
C LYS A 120 3.20 3.00 -17.23
N ALA A 121 3.63 2.33 -16.16
CA ALA A 121 2.87 1.30 -15.50
C ALA A 121 1.56 1.86 -14.91
N ILE A 122 1.59 3.03 -14.24
CA ILE A 122 0.39 3.65 -13.71
C ILE A 122 -0.58 4.06 -14.82
N HIS A 123 -0.12 4.70 -15.90
CA HIS A 123 -0.99 5.05 -17.03
C HIS A 123 -1.62 3.83 -17.71
N THR A 124 -0.85 2.74 -17.84
CA THR A 124 -1.35 1.47 -18.38
C THR A 124 -2.42 0.89 -17.47
N ALA A 125 -2.14 0.84 -16.16
CA ALA A 125 -3.10 0.35 -15.18
C ALA A 125 -4.41 1.13 -15.21
N LEU A 126 -4.37 2.47 -15.26
CA LEU A 126 -5.58 3.30 -15.27
C LEU A 126 -6.44 3.14 -16.53
N ARG A 127 -5.87 2.74 -17.66
CA ARG A 127 -6.64 2.42 -18.88
C ARG A 127 -7.32 1.06 -18.81
N CYS A 128 -6.68 0.10 -18.14
CA CYS A 128 -7.19 -1.26 -17.98
C CYS A 128 -8.06 -1.43 -16.73
N PHE A 129 -8.03 -0.45 -15.82
CA PHE A 129 -8.70 -0.55 -14.54
C PHE A 129 -10.23 -0.58 -14.73
N PRO A 130 -10.91 -1.65 -14.30
CA PRO A 130 -12.33 -1.77 -14.54
C PRO A 130 -13.10 -0.77 -13.67
N ALA A 131 -14.06 -0.07 -14.26
CA ALA A 131 -14.96 0.88 -13.59
C ALA A 131 -16.02 0.20 -12.69
N LYS A 132 -15.66 -0.88 -11.99
CA LYS A 132 -16.56 -1.62 -11.09
C LYS A 132 -16.41 -1.15 -9.65
N ASP A 133 -17.51 -1.18 -8.89
CA ASP A 133 -17.61 -0.84 -7.46
C ASP A 133 -16.73 -1.69 -6.51
N SER A 134 -15.88 -2.58 -7.01
CA SER A 134 -15.02 -3.45 -6.20
C SER A 134 -13.64 -3.63 -6.80
N SER A 135 -13.18 -2.64 -7.58
CA SER A 135 -11.83 -2.61 -8.13
C SER A 135 -10.83 -2.01 -7.12
N MET A 136 -9.68 -2.64 -6.96
CA MET A 136 -8.59 -2.21 -6.07
C MET A 136 -7.29 -2.06 -6.85
N LEU A 137 -6.57 -0.96 -6.63
CA LEU A 137 -5.22 -0.76 -7.19
C LEU A 137 -4.20 -1.01 -6.08
N GLY A 138 -3.36 -2.03 -6.23
CA GLY A 138 -2.21 -2.27 -5.38
C GLY A 138 -0.96 -1.64 -5.97
N TYR A 139 -0.27 -0.80 -5.21
CA TYR A 139 0.95 -0.14 -5.66
C TYR A 139 2.12 -0.49 -4.75
N GLY A 140 3.11 -1.19 -5.30
CA GLY A 140 4.23 -1.78 -4.56
C GLY A 140 4.97 -0.74 -3.72
N GLU A 141 5.45 0.35 -4.32
CA GLU A 141 6.13 1.43 -3.58
C GLU A 141 6.03 2.79 -4.29
N VAL A 142 5.53 3.81 -3.60
CA VAL A 142 5.48 5.18 -4.13
C VAL A 142 6.86 5.84 -4.02
N ARG A 143 7.50 6.08 -5.17
CA ARG A 143 8.84 6.69 -5.25
C ARG A 143 8.87 8.03 -6.00
N GLU A 144 7.97 8.22 -6.95
CA GLU A 144 7.98 9.33 -7.91
C GLU A 144 6.83 10.31 -7.66
N ASN A 145 7.07 11.59 -7.96
CA ASN A 145 6.11 12.67 -7.75
C ASN A 145 4.81 12.44 -8.56
N LEU A 146 4.94 12.11 -9.84
CA LEU A 146 3.82 11.86 -10.72
C LEU A 146 2.95 10.71 -10.21
N THR A 147 3.57 9.60 -9.81
CA THR A 147 2.87 8.46 -9.19
C THR A 147 2.08 8.90 -7.96
N ALA A 148 2.69 9.69 -7.06
CA ALA A 148 2.00 10.16 -5.86
C ALA A 148 0.74 10.97 -6.20
N ALA A 149 0.81 11.86 -7.20
CA ALA A 149 -0.34 12.62 -7.66
C ALA A 149 -1.43 11.71 -8.26
N GLU A 150 -1.06 10.79 -9.15
CA GLU A 150 -2.02 9.89 -9.81
C GLU A 150 -2.73 8.97 -8.80
N LEU A 151 -2.00 8.38 -7.84
CA LEU A 151 -2.61 7.54 -6.81
C LEU A 151 -3.60 8.33 -5.92
N VAL A 152 -3.28 9.59 -5.63
CA VAL A 152 -4.21 10.47 -4.90
C VAL A 152 -5.45 10.76 -5.75
N ARG A 153 -5.31 11.08 -7.04
CA ARG A 153 -6.45 11.32 -7.96
C ARG A 153 -7.36 10.11 -8.04
N VAL A 154 -6.78 8.94 -8.30
CA VAL A 154 -7.52 7.67 -8.43
C VAL A 154 -8.30 7.34 -7.16
N ALA A 155 -7.71 7.63 -6.00
CA ALA A 155 -8.37 7.48 -4.72
C ALA A 155 -9.50 8.51 -4.49
N VAL A 156 -9.34 9.76 -4.94
CA VAL A 156 -10.40 10.78 -4.91
C VAL A 156 -11.58 10.39 -5.81
N ASP A 157 -11.30 9.77 -6.96
CA ASP A 157 -12.32 9.28 -7.90
C ASP A 157 -13.11 8.07 -7.38
N GLY A 158 -12.82 7.60 -6.17
CA GLY A 158 -13.59 6.57 -5.47
C GLY A 158 -13.06 5.14 -5.63
N HIS A 159 -11.91 4.95 -6.28
CA HIS A 159 -11.25 3.64 -6.32
C HIS A 159 -10.48 3.40 -5.03
N LEU A 160 -10.41 2.14 -4.58
CA LEU A 160 -9.58 1.77 -3.43
C LEU A 160 -8.13 1.57 -3.89
N VAL A 161 -7.25 2.44 -3.43
CA VAL A 161 -5.81 2.37 -3.68
C VAL A 161 -5.11 1.91 -2.40
N LEU A 162 -4.33 0.84 -2.50
CA LEU A 162 -3.44 0.40 -1.43
C LEU A 162 -2.00 0.57 -1.90
N ALA A 163 -1.19 1.32 -1.17
CA ALA A 163 0.18 1.61 -1.54
C ALA A 163 1.14 1.42 -0.37
N THR A 164 2.42 1.18 -0.65
CA THR A 164 3.48 1.33 0.35
C THR A 164 4.37 2.53 0.07
N MET A 165 4.98 3.08 1.12
CA MET A 165 5.92 4.20 0.98
C MET A 165 6.94 4.19 2.12
N HIS A 166 8.17 4.61 1.83
CA HIS A 166 9.18 4.76 2.87
C HIS A 166 8.96 6.05 3.68
N ALA A 167 8.73 5.92 4.99
CA ALA A 167 8.71 7.01 5.96
C ALA A 167 9.00 6.48 7.37
N LYS A 168 9.43 7.34 8.30
CA LYS A 168 9.70 6.95 9.71
C LYS A 168 8.48 7.15 10.62
N SER A 169 7.43 7.79 10.13
CA SER A 169 6.18 8.01 10.85
C SER A 169 5.03 8.31 9.88
N ILE A 170 3.79 8.23 10.38
CA ILE A 170 2.60 8.63 9.62
C ILE A 170 2.62 10.12 9.25
N PRO A 171 2.87 11.08 10.18
CA PRO A 171 3.00 12.49 9.86
C PRO A 171 3.99 12.79 8.72
N GLU A 172 5.21 12.26 8.82
CA GLU A 172 6.25 12.43 7.81
C GLU A 172 5.85 11.82 6.47
N GLY A 173 5.27 10.62 6.49
CA GLY A 173 4.83 9.92 5.28
C GLY A 173 3.74 10.68 4.53
N LEU A 174 2.72 11.17 5.23
CA LEU A 174 1.63 11.95 4.64
C LEU A 174 2.12 13.31 4.14
N GLN A 175 3.00 13.99 4.90
CA GLN A 175 3.62 15.24 4.45
C GLN A 175 4.42 15.04 3.17
N ARG A 176 5.23 13.98 3.11
CA ARG A 176 6.04 13.68 1.93
C ARG A 176 5.16 13.32 0.73
N LEU A 177 4.11 12.52 0.93
CA LEU A 177 3.17 12.17 -0.14
C LEU A 177 2.49 13.42 -0.72
N ALA A 178 2.02 14.33 0.15
CA ALA A 178 1.43 15.60 -0.27
C ALA A 178 2.44 16.49 -1.01
N ALA A 179 3.68 16.57 -0.51
CA ALA A 179 4.74 17.34 -1.15
C ALA A 179 5.11 16.78 -2.54
N MET A 180 5.15 15.45 -2.67
CA MET A 180 5.40 14.76 -3.95
C MET A 180 4.29 15.04 -4.96
N ALA A 181 3.02 14.93 -4.55
CA ALA A 181 1.88 15.25 -5.41
C ALA A 181 1.92 16.74 -5.84
N LYS A 182 2.21 17.65 -4.91
CA LYS A 182 2.35 19.09 -5.21
C LYS A 182 3.48 19.34 -6.21
N ALA A 183 4.61 18.66 -6.05
CA ALA A 183 5.74 18.77 -6.97
C ALA A 183 5.45 18.21 -8.37
N ALA A 184 4.41 17.38 -8.53
CA ALA A 184 3.91 16.92 -9.83
C ALA A 184 2.88 17.88 -10.48
N GLY A 185 2.58 19.01 -9.85
CA GLY A 185 1.62 20.00 -10.35
C GLY A 185 0.26 20.01 -9.63
N GLU A 186 0.07 19.21 -8.58
CA GLU A 186 -1.16 19.27 -7.76
C GLU A 186 -1.13 20.45 -6.78
N GLU A 187 -1.57 21.63 -7.22
CA GLU A 187 -1.60 22.81 -6.36
C GLU A 187 -2.42 22.59 -5.07
N ASN A 188 -3.49 21.79 -5.16
CA ASN A 188 -4.39 21.45 -4.07
C ASN A 188 -4.08 20.10 -3.39
N ALA A 189 -2.83 19.62 -3.47
CA ALA A 189 -2.41 18.29 -2.98
C ALA A 189 -2.89 17.95 -1.56
N ASN A 190 -2.83 18.89 -0.62
CA ASN A 190 -3.29 18.68 0.75
C ASN A 190 -4.79 18.40 0.84
N ALA A 191 -5.60 19.15 0.08
CA ALA A 191 -7.05 18.99 0.07
C ALA A 191 -7.46 17.68 -0.62
N LEU A 192 -6.77 17.32 -1.70
CA LEU A 192 -6.98 16.04 -2.38
C LEU A 192 -6.57 14.87 -1.50
N LEU A 193 -5.40 14.94 -0.85
CA LEU A 193 -4.96 13.91 0.10
C LEU A 193 -5.92 13.78 1.29
N ALA A 194 -6.39 14.90 1.85
CA ALA A 194 -7.41 14.89 2.91
C ALA A 194 -8.73 14.28 2.44
N THR A 195 -9.05 14.35 1.15
CA THR A 195 -10.24 13.71 0.58
C THR A 195 -10.00 12.21 0.35
N ALA A 196 -8.85 11.85 -0.22
CA ALA A 196 -8.48 10.49 -0.56
C ALA A 196 -8.25 9.60 0.66
N ILE A 197 -7.52 10.07 1.67
CA ILE A 197 -6.99 9.21 2.73
C ILE A 197 -8.10 8.55 3.55
N GLN A 198 -8.01 7.23 3.68
CA GLN A 198 -8.86 6.40 4.52
C GLN A 198 -8.10 5.79 5.70
N LEU A 199 -6.85 5.40 5.48
CA LEU A 199 -6.02 4.76 6.49
C LEU A 199 -4.54 4.96 6.18
N ALA A 200 -3.81 5.52 7.13
CA ALA A 200 -2.36 5.45 7.14
C ALA A 200 -1.91 4.45 8.21
N VAL A 201 -1.02 3.53 7.86
CA VAL A 201 -0.41 2.56 8.78
C VAL A 201 1.09 2.83 8.79
N HIS A 202 1.75 2.71 9.93
CA HIS A 202 3.21 2.69 9.99
C HIS A 202 3.69 1.44 10.71
N GLN A 203 4.66 0.76 10.11
CA GLN A 203 5.23 -0.49 10.60
C GLN A 203 6.73 -0.37 10.83
N LYS A 204 7.20 -1.03 11.90
CA LYS A 204 8.62 -1.29 12.13
C LYS A 204 8.76 -2.55 12.97
N PHE A 205 9.95 -3.17 12.95
CA PHE A 205 10.30 -4.21 13.89
C PHE A 205 11.09 -3.61 15.05
N ASP A 206 10.79 -4.03 16.27
CA ASP A 206 11.63 -3.73 17.43
C ASP A 206 12.93 -4.56 17.38
N PRO A 207 13.94 -4.28 18.24
CA PRO A 207 15.16 -5.08 18.28
C PRO A 207 14.96 -6.57 18.61
N GLY A 208 13.81 -6.94 19.20
CA GLY A 208 13.41 -8.32 19.48
C GLY A 208 12.70 -9.01 18.29
N GLY A 209 12.55 -8.34 17.15
CA GLY A 209 11.86 -8.87 15.98
C GLY A 209 10.33 -8.86 16.10
N ARG A 210 9.77 -8.17 17.10
CA ARG A 210 8.31 -7.99 17.22
C ARG A 210 7.87 -6.85 16.30
N LEU A 211 6.79 -7.08 15.57
CA LEU A 211 6.16 -6.07 14.73
C LEU A 211 5.44 -5.02 15.60
N GLU A 212 5.86 -3.76 15.50
CA GLU A 212 5.17 -2.60 16.07
C GLU A 212 4.41 -1.88 14.96
N VAL A 213 3.12 -1.60 15.21
CA VAL A 213 2.23 -0.98 14.24
C VAL A 213 1.41 0.12 14.88
N ASN A 214 1.40 1.29 14.23
CA ASN A 214 0.49 2.38 14.51
C ASN A 214 -0.39 2.64 13.29
N ALA A 215 -1.57 3.19 13.49
CA ALA A 215 -2.44 3.59 12.39
C ALA A 215 -3.21 4.87 12.70
N LEU A 216 -3.52 5.60 11.64
CA LEU A 216 -4.37 6.78 11.62
C LEU A 216 -5.51 6.51 10.63
N PRO A 217 -6.67 6.02 11.10
CA PRO A 217 -7.87 5.94 10.27
C PRO A 217 -8.37 7.35 9.95
N ARG A 218 -9.14 7.48 8.87
CA ARG A 218 -9.80 8.73 8.52
C ARG A 218 -10.72 9.21 9.64
N ASP A 219 -10.53 10.45 10.05
CA ASP A 219 -11.44 11.19 10.93
C ASP A 219 -11.47 12.69 10.57
N ASN A 220 -12.43 13.43 11.13
CA ASN A 220 -12.62 14.85 10.84
C ASN A 220 -11.44 15.74 11.28
N LYS A 221 -10.75 15.39 12.38
CA LYS A 221 -9.59 16.16 12.87
C LYS A 221 -8.35 15.87 12.03
N ALA A 222 -8.06 14.60 11.77
CA ALA A 222 -6.96 14.17 10.91
C ALA A 222 -7.06 14.81 9.52
N THR A 223 -8.25 14.75 8.91
CA THR A 223 -8.48 15.36 7.59
C THR A 223 -8.39 16.89 7.62
N ALA A 224 -8.81 17.54 8.70
CA ALA A 224 -8.64 18.99 8.88
C ALA A 224 -7.15 19.39 8.95
N HIS A 225 -6.36 18.68 9.76
CA HIS A 225 -4.91 18.93 9.85
C HIS A 225 -4.19 18.68 8.52
N ILE A 226 -4.53 17.60 7.81
CA ILE A 226 -3.96 17.31 6.48
C ILE A 226 -4.30 18.45 5.51
N LYS A 227 -5.57 18.90 5.48
CA LYS A 227 -6.02 19.99 4.60
C LYS A 227 -5.29 21.31 4.90
N ALA A 228 -5.07 21.61 6.19
CA ALA A 228 -4.32 22.79 6.64
C ALA A 228 -2.80 22.66 6.43
N GLY A 229 -2.27 21.48 6.11
CA GLY A 229 -0.83 21.22 6.01
C GLY A 229 -0.13 21.06 7.37
N GLU A 230 -0.90 20.87 8.44
CA GLU A 230 -0.43 20.75 9.83
C GLU A 230 -0.06 19.30 10.16
N PHE A 231 0.76 18.66 9.31
CA PHE A 231 1.07 17.23 9.45
C PHE A 231 1.66 16.84 10.81
N ALA A 232 2.44 17.73 11.44
CA ALA A 232 3.00 17.51 12.77
C ALA A 232 1.94 17.25 13.84
N ALA A 233 0.78 17.90 13.76
CA ALA A 233 -0.34 17.73 14.68
C ALA A 233 -0.95 16.32 14.66
N LEU A 234 -0.77 15.58 13.54
CA LEU A 234 -1.25 14.20 13.41
C LEU A 234 -0.56 13.25 14.40
N SER A 235 0.61 13.62 14.94
CA SER A 235 1.31 12.80 15.95
C SER A 235 0.44 12.54 17.17
N GLU A 236 -0.31 13.55 17.61
CA GLU A 236 -1.22 13.43 18.76
C GLU A 236 -2.39 12.51 18.45
N GLU A 237 -2.96 12.60 17.25
CA GLU A 237 -4.08 11.76 16.81
C GLU A 237 -3.66 10.28 16.65
N VAL A 238 -2.45 10.03 16.13
CA VAL A 238 -1.86 8.68 16.08
C VAL A 238 -1.70 8.10 17.49
N GLN A 239 -1.20 8.90 18.44
CA GLN A 239 -1.02 8.45 19.82
C GLN A 239 -2.36 8.17 20.51
N LYS A 240 -3.36 9.04 20.33
CA LYS A 240 -4.73 8.81 20.84
C LYS A 240 -5.33 7.52 20.30
N GLN A 241 -5.17 7.27 19.01
CA GLN A 241 -5.67 6.04 18.39
C GLN A 241 -4.97 4.80 18.97
N LEU A 242 -3.65 4.84 19.19
CA LEU A 242 -2.94 3.74 19.83
C LEU A 242 -3.46 3.47 21.25
N LEU A 243 -3.57 4.50 22.09
CA LEU A 243 -4.04 4.37 23.47
C LEU A 243 -5.46 3.81 23.55
N LYS A 244 -6.36 4.26 22.68
CA LYS A 244 -7.75 3.79 22.60
C LYS A 244 -7.88 2.29 22.32
N ASN A 245 -6.89 1.67 21.69
CA ASN A 245 -6.93 0.24 21.32
C ASN A 245 -6.01 -0.63 22.20
N LEU A 246 -5.35 -0.03 23.20
CA LEU A 246 -4.60 -0.73 24.24
C LEU A 246 -5.43 -0.91 25.53
N SER A 247 -6.48 -0.11 25.71
CA SER A 247 -7.50 -0.20 26.77
C SER A 247 -8.58 -1.21 26.44
#